data_AF-A0A2H5QRP3-F1
#
_entry.id   AF-A0A2H5QRP3-F1
#
_cell.length_a   1.000
_cell.length_b   1.000
_cell.length_c   1.000
_cell.angle_alpha   90.00
_cell.angle_beta   90.00
_cell.angle_gamma   90.00
#
_symmetry.space_group_name_H-M   'P 1'
#
loop_
_entity.id
_entity.type
_entity.pdbx_description
1 polymer ?
#
loop_
_entity_poly.entity_id
_entity_poly.type
_entity_poly.pdbx_seq_one_letter_code
_entity_poly.pdbx_strand_id
1 'polypeptide(L)'
;MVIKDASTGGITGCLDSLKGVKTEYAKTYRSREKASDGTIQEEEVKIIKTFHMAAEPVNLNEFQELARLALPKMYYDFYAGGAEDEHTLKENVEAFHRITFRPRILVDVSRIDLSTTILDYKISAPIIIAPTAFHKLANPEGEVATARAAASCNTIMVLSFTSSSTIEEVAASSNAVRFYQLYV
;
A
#
# COMPACT_ATOMS: atom_id res chain seq x y z
N MET A 1 13.08 16.05 -0.07
CA MET A 1 12.56 17.40 -0.40
C MET A 1 11.05 17.33 -0.26
N VAL A 2 10.51 17.81 0.86
CA VAL A 2 9.07 17.79 1.15
C VAL A 2 8.43 18.90 0.31
N ILE A 3 7.75 18.51 -0.77
CA ILE A 3 6.86 19.43 -1.50
C ILE A 3 5.51 19.34 -0.80
N LYS A 4 5.27 20.28 0.12
CA LYS A 4 3.94 20.56 0.66
C LYS A 4 3.13 21.28 -0.44
N ASP A 5 1.92 20.78 -0.63
CA ASP A 5 0.78 21.38 -1.31
C ASP A 5 0.91 21.73 -2.81
N ALA A 6 0.33 20.86 -3.64
CA ALA A 6 -0.40 21.26 -4.83
C ALA A 6 -1.55 20.26 -5.10
N SER A 7 -2.80 20.73 -4.91
CA SER A 7 -4.07 20.10 -5.33
C SER A 7 -4.52 18.81 -4.59
N THR A 8 -5.07 19.01 -3.39
CA THR A 8 -5.72 18.05 -2.48
C THR A 8 -7.06 17.46 -2.97
N GLY A 9 -7.33 17.40 -4.28
CA GLY A 9 -8.62 16.90 -4.79
C GLY A 9 -8.68 15.39 -5.03
N GLY A 10 -7.61 14.77 -5.51
CA GLY A 10 -7.61 13.35 -5.90
C GLY A 10 -7.02 12.40 -4.85
N ILE A 11 -6.07 12.88 -4.04
CA ILE A 11 -5.33 12.06 -3.07
C ILE A 11 -6.10 11.94 -1.74
N THR A 12 -6.95 12.91 -1.43
CA THR A 12 -7.82 12.92 -0.24
C THR A 12 -8.87 11.80 -0.29
N GLY A 13 -9.47 11.52 -1.46
CA GLY A 13 -10.39 10.38 -1.64
C GLY A 13 -9.71 9.01 -1.50
N CYS A 14 -8.42 8.92 -1.88
CA CYS A 14 -7.57 7.75 -1.72
C CYS A 14 -7.29 7.48 -0.21
N LEU A 15 -7.05 8.54 0.56
CA LEU A 15 -6.88 8.49 2.03
C LEU A 15 -8.20 8.24 2.80
N ASP A 16 -9.34 8.72 2.29
CA ASP A 16 -10.66 8.50 2.92
C ASP A 16 -11.11 7.04 2.83
N SER A 17 -10.73 6.31 1.77
CA SER A 17 -10.95 4.86 1.69
C SER A 17 -10.14 4.08 2.74
N LEU A 18 -9.01 4.62 3.21
CA LEU A 18 -8.20 4.05 4.29
C LEU A 18 -8.80 4.30 5.69
N LYS A 19 -9.73 5.26 5.85
CA LYS A 19 -10.45 5.47 7.13
C LYS A 19 -11.40 4.32 7.46
N GLY A 20 -11.98 3.66 6.45
CA GLY A 20 -12.78 2.44 6.63
C GLY A 20 -11.95 1.28 7.18
N VAL A 21 -10.73 1.12 6.66
CA VAL A 21 -9.75 0.12 7.08
C VAL A 21 -9.38 0.28 8.57
N LYS A 22 -9.25 1.52 9.07
CA LYS A 22 -8.97 1.80 10.50
C LYS A 22 -10.00 1.17 11.46
N THR A 23 -11.26 1.03 11.02
CA THR A 23 -12.38 0.57 11.87
C THR A 23 -12.49 -0.96 11.94
N GLU A 24 -12.03 -1.65 10.89
CA GLU A 24 -12.10 -3.11 10.78
C GLU A 24 -10.88 -3.78 11.40
N TYR A 25 -9.69 -3.18 11.26
CA TYR A 25 -8.46 -3.66 11.94
C TYR A 25 -8.55 -3.64 13.47
N ALA A 26 -9.19 -2.60 14.04
CA ALA A 26 -9.42 -2.51 15.48
C ALA A 26 -10.33 -3.65 16.00
N LYS A 27 -11.18 -4.23 15.15
CA LYS A 27 -12.09 -5.33 15.52
C LYS A 27 -11.40 -6.70 15.43
N THR A 28 -10.53 -6.91 14.44
CA THR A 28 -9.78 -8.17 14.27
C THR A 28 -8.72 -8.37 15.38
N TYR A 29 -8.21 -7.29 15.96
CA TYR A 29 -7.36 -7.37 17.16
C TYR A 29 -8.16 -7.78 18.41
N ARG A 30 -9.41 -7.33 18.54
CA ARG A 30 -10.30 -7.61 19.67
C ARG A 30 -10.70 -9.09 19.78
N SER A 31 -10.70 -9.84 18.67
CA SER A 31 -10.98 -11.27 18.67
C SER A 31 -9.75 -12.12 19.05
N ARG A 32 -8.53 -11.58 18.96
CA ARG A 32 -7.29 -12.24 19.41
C ARG A 32 -6.95 -12.02 20.89
N GLU A 33 -7.61 -11.06 21.56
CA GLU A 33 -7.50 -10.82 23.02
C GLU A 33 -7.88 -12.04 23.89
N LYS A 34 -8.59 -13.04 23.36
CA LYS A 34 -9.13 -14.16 24.17
C LYS A 34 -8.26 -15.42 24.22
N ALA A 35 -7.10 -15.47 23.54
CA ALA A 35 -6.47 -16.75 23.23
C ALA A 35 -5.05 -17.01 23.77
N SER A 36 -4.41 -16.14 24.56
CA SER A 36 -3.08 -16.49 25.08
C SER A 36 -2.76 -15.90 26.46
N ASP A 37 -2.33 -16.84 27.31
CA ASP A 37 -1.77 -16.76 28.67
C ASP A 37 -0.87 -15.54 28.91
N GLY A 38 -1.09 -14.91 30.07
CA GLY A 38 -0.58 -13.60 30.42
C GLY A 38 0.68 -13.68 31.26
N THR A 39 1.65 -12.84 30.90
CA THR A 39 2.49 -12.06 31.85
C THR A 39 3.56 -11.22 31.14
N ILE A 40 3.82 -11.40 29.84
CA ILE A 40 4.87 -10.65 29.09
C ILE A 40 4.29 -9.69 28.03
N GLN A 41 3.07 -9.15 28.19
CA GLN A 41 2.43 -8.35 27.11
C GLN A 41 1.77 -7.03 27.52
N GLU A 42 1.77 -6.61 28.79
CA GLU A 42 1.03 -5.38 29.16
C GLU A 42 1.80 -4.09 28.86
N GLU A 43 3.14 -4.07 28.99
CA GLU A 43 3.93 -2.85 28.76
C GLU A 43 4.20 -2.58 27.27
N GLU A 44 4.52 -3.59 26.47
CA GLU A 44 4.72 -3.44 25.02
C GLU A 44 3.43 -3.05 24.29
N VAL A 45 2.29 -3.62 24.68
CA VAL A 45 0.97 -3.29 24.09
C VAL A 45 0.55 -1.86 24.44
N LYS A 46 0.96 -1.34 25.60
CA LYS A 46 0.70 0.05 26.01
C LYS A 46 1.52 1.04 25.19
N ILE A 47 2.78 0.71 24.90
CA ILE A 47 3.67 1.52 24.04
C ILE A 47 3.13 1.57 22.59
N ILE A 48 2.67 0.44 22.05
CA ILE A 48 2.06 0.37 20.71
C ILE A 48 0.76 1.18 20.65
N LYS A 49 -0.10 1.12 21.67
CA LYS A 49 -1.32 1.94 21.78
C LYS A 49 -1.02 3.45 21.83
N THR A 50 0.04 3.87 22.50
CA THR A 50 0.38 5.29 22.68
C THR A 50 1.05 5.90 21.43
N PHE A 51 1.85 5.14 20.67
CA PHE A 51 2.44 5.64 19.42
C PHE A 51 1.41 5.78 18.29
N HIS A 52 0.32 5.01 18.35
CA HIS A 52 -0.68 4.90 17.29
C HIS A 52 -1.53 6.17 17.05
N MET A 53 -1.42 7.20 17.91
CA MET A 53 -2.24 8.42 17.83
C MET A 53 -1.49 9.69 17.41
N ALA A 54 -0.20 9.64 17.11
CA ALA A 54 0.60 10.86 17.04
C ALA A 54 0.74 11.51 15.63
N ALA A 55 0.56 10.80 14.51
CA ALA A 55 0.50 11.42 13.17
C ALA A 55 0.02 10.43 12.11
N GLU A 56 -0.67 10.92 11.07
CA GLU A 56 -0.88 10.13 9.86
C GLU A 56 0.47 9.91 9.15
N PRO A 57 0.76 8.69 8.63
CA PRO A 57 2.02 8.40 7.97
C PRO A 57 2.22 9.34 6.77
N VAL A 58 3.40 9.95 6.68
CA VAL A 58 3.70 10.98 5.66
C VAL A 58 4.49 10.44 4.47
N ASN A 59 5.04 9.23 4.58
CA ASN A 59 5.80 8.57 3.52
C ASN A 59 5.61 7.04 3.56
N LEU A 60 6.08 6.35 2.51
CA LEU A 60 5.94 4.90 2.37
C LEU A 60 6.75 4.09 3.39
N ASN A 61 7.88 4.60 3.87
CA ASN A 61 8.71 3.90 4.86
C ASN A 61 7.98 3.81 6.22
N GLU A 62 7.20 4.82 6.57
CA GLU A 62 6.35 4.79 7.76
C GLU A 62 5.24 3.75 7.65
N PHE A 63 4.66 3.55 6.46
CA PHE A 63 3.72 2.44 6.24
C PHE A 63 4.40 1.07 6.41
N GLN A 64 5.65 0.92 5.97
CA GLN A 64 6.42 -0.31 6.17
C GLN A 64 6.65 -0.60 7.66
N GLU A 65 7.04 0.41 8.45
CA GLU A 65 7.19 0.24 9.91
C GLU A 65 5.87 -0.07 10.60
N LEU A 66 4.78 0.59 10.20
CA LEU A 66 3.45 0.29 10.71
C LEU A 66 3.03 -1.15 10.37
N ALA A 67 3.34 -1.62 9.16
CA ALA A 67 3.08 -3.01 8.77
C ALA A 67 3.92 -4.00 9.60
N ARG A 68 5.20 -3.69 9.87
CA ARG A 68 6.08 -4.50 10.72
C ARG A 68 5.53 -4.66 12.14
N LEU A 69 4.90 -3.61 12.68
CA LEU A 69 4.28 -3.63 14.01
C LEU A 69 2.90 -4.31 14.03
N ALA A 70 2.15 -4.24 12.92
CA ALA A 70 0.78 -4.74 12.85
C ALA A 70 0.67 -6.21 12.41
N LEU A 71 1.60 -6.69 11.60
CA LEU A 71 1.55 -8.03 11.02
C LEU A 71 2.28 -9.07 11.89
N PRO A 72 1.78 -10.31 11.95
CA PRO A 72 2.59 -11.43 12.44
C PRO A 72 3.92 -11.49 11.70
N LYS A 73 5.01 -11.79 12.42
CA LYS A 73 6.37 -11.80 11.84
C LYS A 73 6.47 -12.58 10.53
N MET A 74 5.92 -13.78 10.48
CA MET A 74 5.92 -14.62 9.27
C MET A 74 5.27 -13.93 8.06
N TYR A 75 4.18 -13.19 8.28
CA TYR A 75 3.46 -12.51 7.20
C TYR A 75 4.21 -11.26 6.76
N TYR A 76 4.82 -10.53 7.70
CA TYR A 76 5.67 -9.40 7.36
C TYR A 76 6.90 -9.86 6.55
N ASP A 77 7.61 -10.89 7.02
CA ASP A 77 8.80 -11.42 6.36
C ASP A 77 8.48 -11.94 4.94
N PHE A 78 7.28 -12.48 4.72
CA PHE A 78 6.82 -12.89 3.38
C PHE A 78 6.77 -11.74 2.37
N TYR A 79 6.38 -10.54 2.80
CA TYR A 79 6.30 -9.37 1.92
C TYR A 79 7.59 -8.56 1.86
N ALA A 80 8.30 -8.46 2.99
CA ALA A 80 9.51 -7.65 3.11
C ALA A 80 10.75 -8.36 2.57
N GLY A 81 10.75 -9.70 2.56
CA GLY A 81 11.91 -10.51 2.19
C GLY A 81 12.21 -10.51 0.69
N GLY A 82 13.49 -10.68 0.37
CA GLY A 82 14.02 -10.90 -0.97
C GLY A 82 14.59 -12.31 -1.16
N ALA A 83 15.28 -12.52 -2.27
CA ALA A 83 15.98 -13.78 -2.54
C ALA A 83 17.38 -13.80 -1.89
N GLU A 84 17.73 -14.91 -1.23
CA GLU A 84 19.05 -15.16 -0.62
C GLU A 84 19.48 -13.97 0.27
N ASP A 85 20.67 -13.42 0.05
CA ASP A 85 21.22 -12.27 0.79
C ASP A 85 20.58 -10.91 0.43
N GLU A 86 19.50 -10.91 -0.36
CA GLU A 86 18.69 -9.74 -0.70
C GLU A 86 19.45 -8.60 -1.42
N HIS A 87 20.62 -8.90 -2.00
CA HIS A 87 21.45 -7.91 -2.69
C HIS A 87 20.67 -7.14 -3.77
N THR A 88 19.91 -7.85 -4.61
CA THR A 88 19.11 -7.24 -5.67
C THR A 88 17.97 -6.38 -5.12
N LEU A 89 17.35 -6.80 -4.01
CA LEU A 89 16.28 -6.03 -3.37
C LEU A 89 16.79 -4.66 -2.92
N LYS A 90 17.95 -4.64 -2.25
CA LYS A 90 18.63 -3.41 -1.82
C LYS A 90 19.08 -2.56 -3.00
N GLU A 91 19.71 -3.18 -4.00
CA GLU A 91 20.26 -2.52 -5.18
C GLU A 91 19.16 -1.84 -6.02
N ASN A 92 17.96 -2.41 -6.11
CA ASN A 92 16.83 -1.80 -6.83
C ASN A 92 16.50 -0.39 -6.31
N VAL A 93 16.61 -0.15 -5.00
CA VAL A 93 16.38 1.16 -4.40
C VAL A 93 17.60 2.05 -4.57
N GLU A 94 18.80 1.52 -4.30
CA GLU A 94 20.08 2.24 -4.44
C GLU A 94 20.31 2.76 -5.86
N ALA A 95 19.79 2.05 -6.87
CA ALA A 95 19.88 2.46 -8.26
C ALA A 95 19.27 3.83 -8.55
N PHE A 96 18.14 4.16 -7.92
CA PHE A 96 17.50 5.46 -8.11
C PHE A 96 18.30 6.61 -7.49
N HIS A 97 19.08 6.34 -6.42
CA HIS A 97 19.92 7.36 -5.79
C HIS A 97 21.12 7.79 -6.64
N ARG A 98 21.50 6.99 -7.64
CA ARG A 98 22.57 7.34 -8.59
C ARG A 98 22.11 8.34 -9.66
N ILE A 99 20.79 8.56 -9.79
CA ILE A 99 20.20 9.48 -10.76
C ILE A 99 19.93 10.82 -10.05
N THR A 100 20.41 11.92 -10.64
CA THR A 100 20.20 13.27 -10.11
C THR A 100 19.35 14.10 -11.06
N PHE A 101 18.59 15.04 -10.51
CA PHE A 101 17.78 15.96 -11.32
C PHE A 101 18.61 17.15 -11.79
N ARG A 102 18.39 17.54 -13.05
CA ARG A 102 18.77 18.85 -13.57
C ARG A 102 17.49 19.68 -13.78
N PRO A 103 16.96 20.33 -12.72
CA PRO A 103 15.70 21.06 -12.82
C PRO A 103 15.82 22.24 -13.79
N ARG A 104 14.72 22.54 -14.49
CA ARG A 104 14.62 23.76 -15.30
C ARG A 104 14.01 24.86 -14.43
N ILE A 105 14.66 26.02 -14.39
CA ILE A 105 14.21 27.18 -13.61
C ILE A 105 13.38 28.14 -14.48
N LEU A 106 12.63 29.02 -13.84
CA LEU A 106 11.76 30.02 -14.49
C LEU A 106 10.71 29.41 -15.44
N VAL A 107 10.30 28.17 -15.17
CA VAL A 107 9.17 27.51 -15.84
C VAL A 107 7.93 27.70 -14.97
N ASP A 108 6.83 28.15 -15.57
CA ASP A 108 5.54 28.19 -14.88
C ASP A 108 5.04 26.77 -14.60
N VAL A 109 4.94 26.43 -13.32
CA VAL A 109 4.46 25.16 -12.80
C VAL A 109 3.18 25.32 -11.98
N SER A 110 2.43 26.41 -12.19
CA SER A 110 1.15 26.68 -11.53
C SER A 110 0.09 25.61 -11.84
N ARG A 111 0.25 24.87 -12.94
CA ARG A 111 -0.56 23.71 -13.32
C ARG A 111 0.35 22.54 -13.68
N ILE A 112 0.13 21.41 -13.03
CA ILE A 112 0.85 20.16 -13.27
C ILE A 112 -0.18 19.08 -13.58
N ASP A 113 0.02 18.36 -14.68
CA ASP A 113 -0.76 17.18 -15.03
C ASP A 113 0.15 15.95 -14.97
N LEU A 114 -0.17 15.01 -14.08
CA LEU A 114 0.53 13.72 -13.94
C LEU A 114 -0.15 12.61 -14.74
N SER A 115 -1.30 12.88 -15.35
CA SER A 115 -2.09 11.86 -16.00
C SER A 115 -1.39 11.34 -17.26
N THR A 116 -1.51 10.03 -17.50
CA THR A 116 -0.86 9.37 -18.64
C THR A 116 -1.72 8.21 -19.14
N THR A 117 -1.27 7.52 -20.18
CA THR A 117 -1.91 6.31 -20.70
C THR A 117 -0.97 5.11 -20.61
N ILE A 118 -1.50 3.95 -20.24
CA ILE A 118 -0.79 2.67 -20.25
C ILE A 118 -1.66 1.66 -20.98
N LEU A 119 -1.16 1.09 -22.09
CA LEU A 119 -1.91 0.17 -22.96
C LEU A 119 -3.29 0.74 -23.32
N ASP A 120 -3.32 2.01 -23.74
CA ASP A 120 -4.53 2.79 -24.09
C ASP A 120 -5.52 3.09 -22.95
N TYR A 121 -5.18 2.73 -21.71
CA TYR A 121 -5.98 3.10 -20.54
C TYR A 121 -5.45 4.36 -19.87
N LYS A 122 -6.33 5.35 -19.70
CA LYS A 122 -6.01 6.61 -19.02
C LYS A 122 -5.93 6.40 -17.50
N ILE A 123 -4.86 6.87 -16.89
CA ILE A 123 -4.62 6.85 -15.43
C ILE A 123 -4.28 8.24 -14.91
N SER A 124 -4.53 8.47 -13.63
CA SER A 124 -4.34 9.78 -12.96
C SER A 124 -2.87 10.16 -12.73
N ALA A 125 -1.97 9.18 -12.62
CA ALA A 125 -0.54 9.34 -12.36
C ALA A 125 0.24 8.16 -12.97
N PRO A 126 1.56 8.27 -13.25
CA PRO A 126 2.34 7.23 -13.93
C PRO A 126 2.78 6.11 -12.96
N ILE A 127 1.85 5.60 -12.15
CA ILE A 127 2.09 4.56 -11.14
C ILE A 127 0.90 3.60 -11.14
N ILE A 128 1.16 2.30 -11.23
CA ILE A 128 0.16 1.23 -11.12
C ILE A 128 0.52 0.30 -9.95
N ILE A 129 -0.45 -0.48 -9.46
CA ILE A 129 -0.21 -1.46 -8.39
C ILE A 129 0.30 -2.75 -9.03
N ALA A 130 1.56 -3.11 -8.73
CA ALA A 130 2.20 -4.33 -9.20
C ALA A 130 1.49 -5.61 -8.66
N PRO A 131 1.59 -6.75 -9.36
CA PRO A 131 0.97 -7.98 -8.90
C PRO A 131 1.71 -8.50 -7.67
N THR A 132 0.98 -8.61 -6.56
CA THR A 132 1.45 -9.19 -5.30
C THR A 132 0.47 -10.24 -4.84
N ALA A 133 0.99 -11.35 -4.32
CA ALA A 133 0.21 -12.50 -3.92
C ALA A 133 -0.34 -12.34 -2.49
N PHE A 134 -1.37 -13.12 -2.19
CA PHE A 134 -1.87 -13.35 -0.83
C PHE A 134 -2.22 -12.12 0.01
N HIS A 135 -2.96 -11.13 -0.52
CA HIS A 135 -3.26 -9.90 0.23
C HIS A 135 -4.03 -10.15 1.54
N LYS A 136 -4.72 -11.30 1.66
CA LYS A 136 -5.43 -11.70 2.88
C LYS A 136 -4.51 -11.94 4.09
N LEU A 137 -3.21 -12.11 3.89
CA LEU A 137 -2.24 -12.13 5.00
C LEU A 137 -2.05 -10.74 5.61
N ALA A 138 -2.15 -9.68 4.81
CA ALA A 138 -2.03 -8.30 5.26
C ALA A 138 -3.37 -7.72 5.74
N ASN A 139 -4.47 -7.97 5.01
CA ASN A 139 -5.79 -7.39 5.24
C ASN A 139 -6.89 -8.44 5.00
N PRO A 140 -7.86 -8.66 5.92
CA PRO A 140 -8.93 -9.63 5.71
C PRO A 140 -9.70 -9.51 4.39
N GLU A 141 -9.86 -8.30 3.86
CA GLU A 141 -10.52 -8.05 2.58
C GLU A 141 -9.65 -8.37 1.34
N GLY A 142 -8.34 -8.51 1.53
CA GLY A 142 -7.40 -8.91 0.49
C GLY A 142 -7.42 -8.02 -0.77
N GLU A 143 -7.34 -8.68 -1.93
CA GLU A 143 -7.23 -8.03 -3.24
C GLU A 143 -8.45 -7.17 -3.58
N VAL A 144 -9.62 -7.46 -2.99
CA VAL A 144 -10.85 -6.67 -3.16
C VAL A 144 -10.66 -5.25 -2.62
N ALA A 145 -10.04 -5.11 -1.45
CA ALA A 145 -9.75 -3.78 -0.89
C ALA A 145 -8.74 -3.02 -1.76
N THR A 146 -7.69 -3.71 -2.23
CA THR A 146 -6.68 -3.12 -3.13
C THR A 146 -7.30 -2.66 -4.45
N ALA A 147 -8.21 -3.44 -5.03
CA ALA A 147 -8.90 -3.09 -6.28
C ALA A 147 -9.83 -1.88 -6.11
N ARG A 148 -10.51 -1.76 -4.97
CA ARG A 148 -11.32 -0.57 -4.64
C ARG A 148 -10.45 0.67 -4.45
N ALA A 149 -9.30 0.53 -3.79
CA ALA A 149 -8.33 1.62 -3.64
C ALA A 149 -7.76 2.05 -5.00
N ALA A 150 -7.33 1.11 -5.85
CA ALA A 150 -6.86 1.44 -7.20
C ALA A 150 -7.91 2.22 -8.01
N ALA A 151 -9.17 1.77 -7.94
CA ALA A 151 -10.29 2.43 -8.59
C ALA A 151 -10.53 3.85 -8.07
N SER A 152 -10.50 4.07 -6.75
CA SER A 152 -10.73 5.40 -6.17
C SER A 152 -9.62 6.40 -6.52
N CYS A 153 -8.40 5.92 -6.76
CA CYS A 153 -7.27 6.75 -7.16
C CYS A 153 -7.08 6.80 -8.69
N ASN A 154 -8.02 6.23 -9.47
CA ASN A 154 -8.00 6.14 -10.94
C ASN A 154 -6.67 5.62 -11.50
N THR A 155 -6.22 4.49 -10.95
CA THR A 155 -5.06 3.74 -11.45
C THR A 155 -5.41 2.26 -11.63
N ILE A 156 -4.48 1.53 -12.25
CA ILE A 156 -4.64 0.12 -12.59
C ILE A 156 -4.04 -0.74 -11.47
N MET A 157 -4.80 -1.74 -11.04
CA MET A 157 -4.27 -2.86 -10.27
C MET A 157 -3.94 -4.00 -11.22
N VAL A 158 -2.76 -4.59 -11.06
CA VAL A 158 -2.43 -5.89 -11.65
C VAL A 158 -2.75 -6.98 -10.63
N LEU A 159 -3.72 -7.83 -10.94
CA LEU A 159 -4.09 -8.97 -10.10
C LEU A 159 -3.12 -10.13 -10.33
N SER A 160 -2.55 -10.67 -9.25
CA SER A 160 -1.67 -11.84 -9.29
C SER A 160 -2.44 -13.12 -9.61
N PHE A 161 -1.82 -14.06 -10.32
CA PHE A 161 -2.35 -15.43 -10.49
C PHE A 161 -2.59 -16.11 -9.14
N THR A 162 -1.70 -15.86 -8.18
CA THR A 162 -1.75 -16.43 -6.82
C THR A 162 -2.40 -15.45 -5.84
N SER A 163 -3.55 -14.88 -6.22
CA SER A 163 -4.36 -14.03 -5.34
C SER A 163 -5.12 -14.85 -4.29
N SER A 164 -5.42 -14.24 -3.14
CA SER A 164 -6.30 -14.84 -2.12
C SER A 164 -7.79 -14.70 -2.41
N SER A 165 -8.16 -13.79 -3.31
CA SER A 165 -9.51 -13.61 -3.83
C SER A 165 -9.60 -14.07 -5.29
N THR A 166 -10.78 -14.53 -5.69
CA THR A 166 -10.99 -14.98 -7.07
C THR A 166 -11.05 -13.78 -8.03
N ILE A 167 -10.87 -14.04 -9.33
CA ILE A 167 -10.97 -13.00 -10.36
C ILE A 167 -12.37 -12.36 -10.32
N GLU A 168 -13.42 -13.16 -10.09
CA GLU A 168 -14.81 -12.73 -10.02
C GLU A 168 -15.07 -11.82 -8.81
N GLU A 169 -14.55 -12.18 -7.63
CA GLU A 169 -14.66 -11.35 -6.43
C GLU A 169 -14.02 -9.97 -6.65
N VAL A 170 -12.82 -9.97 -7.24
CA VAL A 170 -12.08 -8.73 -7.53
C VAL A 170 -12.78 -7.92 -8.63
N ALA A 171 -13.31 -8.58 -9.67
CA ALA A 171 -14.03 -7.93 -10.76
C ALA A 171 -15.33 -7.28 -10.27
N ALA A 172 -16.04 -7.91 -9.32
CA ALA A 172 -17.26 -7.38 -8.72
C ALA A 172 -17.01 -6.16 -7.82
N SER A 173 -15.77 -5.90 -7.41
CA SER A 173 -15.46 -4.84 -6.45
C SER A 173 -15.51 -3.41 -7.02
N SER A 174 -15.34 -3.25 -8.34
CA SER A 174 -15.41 -1.97 -9.04
C SER A 174 -15.58 -2.16 -10.56
N ASN A 175 -15.77 -1.09 -11.32
CA ASN A 175 -15.74 -1.15 -12.80
C ASN A 175 -14.40 -0.65 -13.37
N ALA A 176 -13.38 -0.49 -12.53
CA ALA A 176 -12.07 0.01 -12.95
C ALA A 176 -11.29 -1.02 -13.77
N VAL A 177 -10.39 -0.52 -14.62
CA VAL A 177 -9.48 -1.35 -15.41
C VAL A 177 -8.51 -2.07 -14.49
N ARG A 178 -8.29 -3.36 -14.76
CA ARG A 178 -7.32 -4.20 -14.07
C ARG A 178 -6.58 -5.03 -15.08
N PHE A 179 -5.30 -5.28 -14.81
CA PHE A 179 -4.53 -6.26 -15.55
C PHE A 179 -4.48 -7.56 -14.76
N TYR A 180 -4.17 -8.66 -15.45
CA TYR A 180 -3.99 -9.96 -14.83
C TYR A 180 -2.59 -10.47 -15.14
N GLN A 181 -1.86 -10.85 -14.10
CA GLN A 181 -0.58 -11.53 -14.22
C GLN A 181 -0.85 -13.03 -14.25
N LEU A 182 -0.51 -13.67 -15.38
CA LEU A 182 -0.73 -15.10 -15.60
C LEU A 182 0.54 -15.90 -15.32
N TYR A 183 0.40 -17.07 -14.69
CA TYR A 183 1.39 -18.15 -14.69
C TYR A 183 0.82 -19.32 -15.51
N VAL A 184 1.65 -19.93 -16.36
CA VAL A 184 1.31 -21.08 -17.24
C VAL A 184 1.79 -22.37 -16.62
#